data_AF-A0ABC8BFB3-F1
#
_entry.id   AF-A0ABC8BFB3-F1
#
_cell.length_a   1.000
_cell.length_b   1.000
_cell.length_c   1.000
_cell.angle_alpha   90.00
_cell.angle_beta   90.00
_cell.angle_gamma   90.00
#
_symmetry.space_group_name_H-M   'P 1'
#
loop_
_entity.id
_entity.type
_entity.pdbx_description
1 polymer ?
#
loop_
_entity_poly.entity_id
_entity_poly.type
_entity_poly.pdbx_seq_one_letter_code
_entity_poly.pdbx_strand_id
1 'polypeptide(L)' 'MEFTRDKFNGIIVEPASLPNDPQALRDAVDALVTLIENERLALAWVTLPISSAQSIPIFTAAGFSVGAD' A
#
# COMPACT_ATOMS: atom_id res chain seq x y z
N MET A 1 6.53 6.28 -2.61
CA MET A 1 5.35 6.02 -1.78
C MET A 1 5.74 6.35 -0.35
N GLU A 2 5.02 7.29 0.27
CA GLU A 2 5.27 7.75 1.63
C GLU A 2 4.32 7.04 2.60
N PHE A 3 4.76 6.81 3.83
CA PHE A 3 3.95 6.17 4.86
C PHE A 3 4.36 6.62 6.25
N THR A 4 3.47 6.42 7.21
CA THR A 4 3.73 6.59 8.64
C THR A 4 3.56 5.26 9.36
N ARG A 5 4.25 5.09 10.50
CA ARG A 5 4.04 3.93 11.38
C ARG A 5 2.94 4.24 12.38
N ASP A 6 2.06 3.28 12.61
CA ASP A 6 1.09 3.35 13.68
C ASP A 6 1.64 2.76 15.00
N LYS A 7 0.83 2.83 16.07
CA LYS A 7 1.17 2.31 17.40
C LYS A 7 1.13 0.79 17.53
N PHE A 8 0.71 0.08 16.48
CA PHE A 8 0.50 -1.37 16.43
C PHE A 8 1.51 -2.07 15.51
N ASN A 9 2.63 -1.42 15.19
CA ASN A 9 3.63 -1.93 14.26
C ASN A 9 3.08 -2.09 12.82
N GLY A 10 2.03 -1.36 12.48
CA GLY A 10 1.52 -1.24 11.13
C GLY A 10 2.07 0.00 10.43
N ILE A 11 1.81 0.07 9.13
CA ILE A 11 2.06 1.26 8.30
C ILE A 11 0.78 1.76 7.65
N ILE A 12 0.64 3.08 7.59
CA ILE A 12 -0.44 3.77 6.89
C ILE A 12 0.19 4.54 5.74
N VAL A 13 -0.13 4.15 4.51
CA VAL A 13 0.35 4.79 3.29
C VAL A 13 -0.43 6.06 3.01
N GLU A 14 0.29 7.15 2.70
CA GLU A 14 -0.32 8.43 2.34
C GLU A 14 -0.91 8.34 0.92
N PRO A 15 -2.24 8.48 0.75
CA PRO A 15 -2.90 8.33 -0.55
C PRO A 15 -2.39 9.31 -1.61
N ALA A 16 -2.04 10.54 -1.22
CA ALA A 16 -1.54 11.55 -2.14
C ALA A 16 -0.13 11.23 -2.69
N SER A 17 0.59 10.30 -2.06
CA SER A 17 1.95 9.90 -2.46
C SER A 17 2.00 8.73 -3.45
N LEU A 18 0.83 8.20 -3.84
CA LEU A 18 0.73 7.06 -4.74
C LEU A 18 1.17 7.44 -6.16
N PRO A 19 2.07 6.67 -6.79
CA PRO A 19 2.40 6.87 -8.19
C PRO A 19 1.18 6.73 -9.10
N ASN A 20 1.04 7.66 -10.05
CA ASN A 20 -0.02 7.61 -11.06
C ASN A 20 0.32 6.67 -12.23
N ASP A 21 1.61 6.42 -12.46
CA ASP A 21 2.06 5.47 -13.48
C ASP A 21 1.89 4.03 -12.96
N PRO A 22 1.24 3.13 -13.71
CA PRO A 22 0.99 1.75 -13.26
C PRO A 22 2.24 0.95 -12.97
N GLN A 23 3.34 1.16 -13.71
CA GLN A 23 4.57 0.41 -13.48
C GLN A 23 5.30 0.94 -12.24
N ALA A 24 5.39 2.26 -12.10
CA ALA A 24 5.95 2.87 -10.90
C ALA A 24 5.16 2.49 -9.64
N LEU A 25 3.83 2.32 -9.76
CA LEU A 25 3.00 1.86 -8.65
C LEU A 25 3.30 0.39 -8.29
N ARG A 26 3.45 -0.51 -9.27
CA ARG A 26 3.86 -1.89 -9.02
C ARG A 26 5.20 -1.97 -8.30
N ASP A 27 6.20 -1.26 -8.82
CA ASP A 27 7.54 -1.25 -8.23
C ASP A 27 7.50 -0.72 -6.79
N ALA A 28 6.67 0.29 -6.52
CA ALA A 28 6.49 0.83 -5.18
C ALA A 28 5.75 -0.14 -4.23
N VAL A 29 4.78 -0.90 -4.74
CA VAL A 29 4.07 -1.93 -3.97
C VAL A 29 5.00 -3.10 -3.66
N ASP A 30 5.82 -3.54 -4.60
CA ASP A 30 6.81 -4.62 -4.37
C ASP A 30 7.84 -4.21 -3.30
N ALA A 31 8.30 -2.96 -3.36
CA ALA A 31 9.18 -2.40 -2.32
C ALA A 31 8.49 -2.32 -0.95
N LEU A 32 7.20 -1.98 -0.92
CA LEU A 32 6.40 -1.95 0.30
C LEU A 32 6.25 -3.35 0.93
N VAL A 33 5.95 -4.37 0.12
CA VAL A 33 5.84 -5.76 0.58
C VAL A 33 7.17 -6.24 1.14
N THR A 34 8.26 -5.99 0.42
CA THR A 34 9.62 -6.32 0.87
C THR A 34 9.94 -5.66 2.22
N LEU A 35 9.54 -4.40 2.42
CA LEU A 35 9.70 -3.69 3.68
C LEU A 35 8.92 -4.37 4.82
N ILE A 36 7.64 -4.69 4.58
CA ILE A 36 6.75 -5.35 5.55
C ILE A 36 7.34 -6.68 6.01
N GLU A 37 7.85 -7.49 5.08
CA GLU A 37 8.44 -8.79 5.38
C GLU A 37 9.75 -8.64 6.17
N ASN A 38 10.65 -7.76 5.73
CA ASN A 38 11.95 -7.56 6.36
C ASN A 38 11.84 -6.99 7.78
N GLU A 39 10.93 -6.04 7.97
CA GLU A 39 10.69 -5.40 9.27
C GLU A 39 9.67 -6.14 10.13
N ARG A 40 9.07 -7.22 9.63
CA ARG A 40 8.00 -7.98 10.29
C ARG A 40 6.86 -7.08 10.77
N LEU A 41 6.43 -6.17 9.89
CA LEU A 41 5.33 -5.26 10.18
C LEU A 41 4.02 -6.05 10.30
N ALA A 42 3.14 -5.61 11.19
CA ALA A 42 1.91 -6.32 11.50
C ALA A 42 0.88 -6.20 10.36
N LEU A 43 0.78 -5.03 9.73
CA LEU A 43 -0.15 -4.74 8.64
C LEU A 43 0.30 -3.52 7.84
N ALA A 44 -0.25 -3.39 6.64
CA ALA A 44 -0.19 -2.16 5.86
C ALA A 44 -1.59 -1.74 5.44
N TRP A 45 -1.92 -0.48 5.67
CA TRP A 45 -3.18 0.13 5.26
C TRP A 45 -2.94 1.15 4.16
N VAL A 46 -3.76 1.07 3.11
CA VAL A 46 -3.72 2.01 1.98
C VAL A 46 -5.12 2.50 1.72
N THR A 47 -5.33 3.80 1.87
CA THR A 47 -6.60 4.43 1.48
C THR A 47 -6.49 4.83 0.01
N LEU A 48 -7.41 4.35 -0.82
CA LEU A 48 -7.46 4.70 -2.24
C LEU A 48 -8.62 5.67 -2.49
N PRO A 49 -8.38 6.88 -3.04
CA PRO A 49 -9.44 7.70 -3.59
C PRO A 49 -10.17 6.92 -4.68
N ILE A 50 -11.48 7.15 -4.84
CA ILE A 50 -12.28 6.43 -5.86
C ILE A 50 -11.75 6.64 -7.28
N SER A 51 -11.15 7.80 -7.57
CA SER A 51 -10.47 8.09 -8.83
C SER A 51 -9.30 7.14 -9.14
N SER A 52 -8.75 6.50 -8.12
CA SER A 52 -7.61 5.58 -8.21
C SER A 52 -8.04 4.11 -8.12
N ALA A 53 -9.34 3.80 -8.22
CA ALA A 53 -9.86 2.43 -8.11
C ALA A 53 -9.25 1.44 -9.12
N GLN A 54 -8.79 1.94 -10.28
CA GLN A 54 -8.05 1.16 -11.28
C GLN A 54 -6.74 0.53 -10.75
N SER A 55 -6.22 1.01 -9.62
CA SER A 55 -5.02 0.46 -8.98
C SER A 55 -5.32 -0.73 -8.06
N ILE A 56 -6.58 -1.00 -7.71
CA ILE A 56 -6.96 -2.11 -6.84
C ILE A 56 -6.36 -3.45 -7.30
N PRO A 57 -6.38 -3.83 -8.59
CA PRO A 57 -5.77 -5.08 -9.05
C PRO A 57 -4.27 -5.21 -8.71
N ILE A 58 -3.53 -4.09 -8.67
CA ILE A 58 -2.10 -4.08 -8.34
C ILE A 58 -1.92 -4.44 -6.86
N PHE A 59 -2.68 -3.83 -5.97
CA PHE A 59 -2.63 -4.13 -4.54
C PHE A 59 -3.11 -5.55 -4.23
N THR A 60 -4.20 -6.01 -4.86
CA THR A 60 -4.70 -7.37 -4.63
C THR A 60 -3.74 -8.45 -5.12
N ALA A 61 -3.02 -8.21 -6.23
CA ALA A 61 -1.98 -9.11 -6.71
C ALA A 61 -0.81 -9.22 -5.72
N ALA A 62 -0.55 -8.17 -4.95
CA ALA A 62 0.44 -8.13 -3.87
C ALA A 62 -0.09 -8.66 -2.52
N GLY A 63 -1.29 -9.22 -2.47
CA GLY A 63 -1.86 -9.85 -1.27
C GLY A 63 -2.70 -8.92 -0.38
N PHE A 64 -2.93 -7.66 -0.78
CA PHE A 64 -3.87 -6.79 -0.08
C PHE A 64 -5.31 -7.24 -0.32
N SER A 65 -6.17 -6.99 0.67
CA SER A 65 -7.61 -7.23 0.58
C SER A 65 -8.37 -5.93 0.88
N VAL A 66 -9.56 -5.79 0.31
CA VAL A 66 -10.43 -4.64 0.60
C VAL A 66 -10.96 -4.77 2.03
N GLY A 67 -10.60 -3.81 2.89
CA GLY A 67 -11.18 -3.66 4.21
C GLY A 67 -12.49 -2.86 4.15
N ALA A 68 -13.44 -3.20 5.00
CA ALA A 68 -14.56 -2.32 5.35
C ALA A 68 -14.24 -1.68 6.70
N ASP A 69 -14.45 -0.36 6.79
CA ASP A 69 -14.44 0.38 8.06
C ASP A 69 -15.81 0.25 8.74
#